data_AF-A0A1H5TDF2-F1
#
_entry.id   AF-A0A1H5TDF2-F1
#
_cell.length_a   1.000
_cell.length_b   1.000
_cell.length_c   1.000
_cell.angle_alpha   90.00
_cell.angle_beta   90.00
_cell.angle_gamma   90.00
#
_symmetry.space_group_name_H-M   'P 1'
#
loop_
_entity.id
_entity.type
_entity.pdbx_description
1 polymer ?
#
loop_
_entity_poly.entity_id
_entity_poly.type
_entity_poly.pdbx_seq_one_letter_code
_entity_poly.pdbx_strand_id
1 'polypeptide(L)'
;MLLSTATGSFSLANPILYIATGSAPLSSQFQETLDMLLTGAAFGQPTILWLTEASLSQLQRAPSDALAQLPDFGVRCVTDSLAPVTPVPVETLDSQSLLRLRDQCAQVVVF
;
A
#
# COMPACT_ATOMS: atom_id res chain seq x y z
N MET A 1 -15.99 -34.04 -4.84
CA MET A 1 -15.70 -32.59 -4.99
C MET A 1 -14.79 -32.19 -3.83
N LEU A 2 -13.49 -32.21 -4.05
CA LEU A 2 -12.51 -31.71 -3.07
C LEU A 2 -12.36 -30.22 -3.34
N LEU A 3 -12.99 -29.37 -2.53
CA LEU A 3 -12.60 -27.96 -2.46
C LEU A 3 -11.28 -27.91 -1.72
N SER A 4 -10.19 -27.89 -2.48
CA SER A 4 -8.91 -27.37 -2.01
C SER A 4 -9.12 -25.90 -1.64
N THR A 5 -9.42 -25.62 -0.37
CA THR A 5 -9.11 -24.33 0.22
C THR A 5 -7.59 -24.27 0.27
N ALA A 6 -6.99 -23.80 -0.82
CA ALA A 6 -5.64 -23.28 -0.78
C ALA A 6 -5.67 -22.10 0.19
N THR A 7 -5.44 -22.38 1.47
CA THR A 7 -4.65 -21.47 2.31
C THR A 7 -3.32 -21.34 1.59
N GLY A 8 -3.28 -20.41 0.62
CA GLY A 8 -2.05 -19.96 0.03
C GLY A 8 -1.16 -19.57 1.19
N SER A 9 -0.16 -20.41 1.45
CA SER A 9 0.96 -20.04 2.29
C SER A 9 1.57 -18.85 1.58
N PHE A 10 1.20 -17.64 2.01
CA PHE A 10 1.93 -16.44 1.63
C PHE A 10 3.36 -16.72 2.04
N SER A 11 4.24 -16.76 1.04
CA SER A 11 5.66 -17.03 1.18
C SER A 11 6.23 -16.31 2.39
N LEU A 12 7.16 -16.93 3.12
CA LEU A 12 7.98 -16.36 4.21
C LEU A 12 8.82 -15.13 3.76
N ALA A 13 8.49 -14.50 2.63
CA ALA A 13 9.07 -13.28 2.14
C ALA A 13 8.52 -12.11 2.95
N ASN A 14 9.43 -11.42 3.64
CA ASN A 14 9.08 -10.18 4.34
C ASN A 14 8.47 -9.18 3.33
N PRO A 15 7.41 -8.46 3.72
CA PRO A 15 6.73 -7.53 2.83
C PRO A 15 7.65 -6.39 2.37
N ILE A 16 7.32 -5.80 1.23
CA ILE A 16 7.90 -4.53 0.78
C ILE A 16 6.94 -3.41 1.17
N LEU A 17 7.48 -2.41 1.88
CA LEU A 17 6.75 -1.22 2.27
C LEU A 17 7.09 -0.06 1.35
N TYR A 18 6.06 0.48 0.72
CA TYR A 18 6.10 1.69 -0.08
C TYR A 18 5.50 2.83 0.73
N ILE A 19 6.22 3.93 0.93
CA ILE A 19 5.76 5.07 1.72
C ILE A 19 5.64 6.27 0.79
N ALA A 20 4.40 6.71 0.54
CA ALA A 20 4.12 7.94 -0.18
C ALA A 20 4.04 9.11 0.80
N THR A 21 4.92 10.08 0.62
CA THR A 21 5.03 11.26 1.50
C THR A 21 4.70 12.56 0.77
N GLY A 22 4.07 13.51 1.47
CA GLY A 22 3.86 14.85 0.94
C GLY A 22 3.09 14.86 -0.38
N SER A 23 3.68 15.49 -1.42
CA SER A 23 3.11 15.58 -2.77
C SER A 23 3.48 14.41 -3.68
N ALA A 24 3.97 13.29 -3.13
CA ALA A 24 4.31 12.09 -3.90
C ALA A 24 3.23 11.70 -4.93
N PRO A 25 1.91 11.70 -4.61
CA PRO A 25 0.87 11.35 -5.58
C PRO A 25 0.76 12.28 -6.80
N LEU A 26 1.34 13.48 -6.72
CA LEU A 26 1.37 14.47 -7.82
C LEU A 26 2.69 14.43 -8.60
N SER A 27 3.63 13.59 -8.19
CA SER A 27 4.93 13.45 -8.85
C SER A 27 4.85 12.51 -10.06
N SER A 28 5.72 12.72 -11.05
CA SER A 28 5.87 11.79 -12.18
C SER A 28 6.34 10.39 -11.74
N GLN A 29 7.12 10.33 -10.65
CA GLN A 29 7.65 9.10 -10.05
C GLN A 29 6.56 8.23 -9.41
N PHE A 30 5.38 8.80 -9.14
CA PHE A 30 4.25 8.08 -8.55
C PHE A 30 3.78 6.93 -9.42
N GLN A 31 3.62 7.18 -10.74
CA GLN A 31 3.13 6.17 -11.68
C GLN A 31 4.13 5.04 -11.81
N GLU A 32 5.43 5.36 -11.95
CA GLU A 32 6.50 4.35 -12.02
C GLU A 32 6.55 3.49 -10.74
N THR A 33 6.39 4.12 -9.58
CA THR A 33 6.38 3.42 -8.30
C THR A 33 5.13 2.56 -8.14
N LEU A 34 3.97 3.04 -8.57
CA LEU A 34 2.73 2.27 -8.60
C LEU A 34 2.86 1.06 -9.52
N ASP A 35 3.42 1.20 -10.72
CA ASP A 35 3.65 0.08 -11.65
C ASP A 35 4.58 -0.97 -11.04
N MET A 36 5.67 -0.55 -10.39
CA MET A 36 6.59 -1.46 -9.72
C MET A 36 5.91 -2.19 -8.54
N LEU A 37 5.11 -1.46 -7.77
CA LEU A 37 4.32 -1.98 -6.67
C LEU A 37 3.29 -3.02 -7.16
N LEU A 38 2.54 -2.70 -8.20
CA LEU A 38 1.55 -3.58 -8.83
C LEU A 38 2.21 -4.82 -9.43
N THR A 39 3.36 -4.64 -10.08
CA THR A 39 4.17 -5.74 -10.62
C THR A 39 4.58 -6.69 -9.49
N GLY A 40 5.10 -6.16 -8.39
CA GLY A 40 5.45 -6.95 -7.20
C GLY A 40 4.26 -7.74 -6.67
N ALA A 41 3.12 -7.06 -6.47
CA ALA A 41 1.90 -7.68 -6.00
C ALA A 41 1.39 -8.79 -6.94
N ALA A 42 1.47 -8.59 -8.26
CA ALA A 42 1.11 -9.57 -9.28
C ALA A 42 2.01 -10.83 -9.27
N PHE A 43 3.28 -10.70 -8.87
CA PHE A 43 4.18 -11.84 -8.64
C PHE A 43 3.96 -12.55 -7.30
N GLY A 44 2.97 -12.12 -6.51
CA GLY A 44 2.67 -12.69 -5.19
C GLY A 44 3.60 -12.18 -4.08
N GLN A 45 4.34 -11.09 -4.31
CA GLN A 45 5.12 -10.43 -3.28
C GLN A 45 4.18 -9.66 -2.32
N PRO A 46 4.22 -9.94 -1.01
CA PRO A 46 3.46 -9.16 -0.04
C PRO A 46 3.86 -7.69 -0.11
N THR A 47 2.91 -6.83 -0.48
CA THR A 47 3.19 -5.43 -0.80
C THR A 47 2.26 -4.51 -0.02
N ILE A 48 2.86 -3.52 0.64
CA ILE A 48 2.16 -2.58 1.52
C ILE A 48 2.43 -1.16 1.05
N LEU A 49 1.38 -0.36 0.90
CA LEU A 49 1.46 1.06 0.59
C LEU A 49 1.03 1.87 1.82
N TRP A 50 1.95 2.62 2.41
CA TRP A 50 1.64 3.61 3.43
C TRP A 50 1.47 4.99 2.79
N LEU A 51 0.26 5.52 2.90
CA LEU A 51 -0.08 6.89 2.53
C LEU A 51 -0.05 7.77 3.78
N THR A 52 0.83 8.76 3.80
CA THR A 52 0.85 9.77 4.87
C THR A 52 -0.35 10.73 4.76
N GLU A 53 -0.68 11.42 5.85
CA GLU A 53 -1.76 12.42 5.88
C GLU A 53 -1.65 13.46 4.75
N ALA A 54 -0.43 13.94 4.48
CA ALA A 54 -0.18 14.92 3.43
C ALA A 54 -0.53 14.35 2.05
N SER A 55 -0.18 13.09 1.79
CA SER A 55 -0.50 12.41 0.53
C SER A 55 -1.99 12.13 0.38
N LEU A 56 -2.66 11.72 1.46
CA LEU A 56 -4.13 11.57 1.46
C LEU A 56 -4.84 12.89 1.19
N SER A 57 -4.32 14.00 1.72
CA SER A 57 -4.85 15.34 1.46
C SER A 57 -4.68 15.75 -0.02
N GLN A 58 -3.60 15.34 -0.68
CA GLN A 58 -3.44 15.57 -2.12
C GLN A 58 -4.39 14.68 -2.93
N LEU A 59 -4.55 13.42 -2.55
CA LEU A 59 -5.45 12.48 -3.23
C LEU A 59 -6.92 12.87 -3.14
N GLN A 60 -7.33 13.56 -2.08
CA GLN A 60 -8.67 14.16 -2.03
C GLN A 60 -8.88 15.25 -3.07
N ARG A 61 -7.83 16.02 -3.39
CA ARG A 61 -7.90 17.10 -4.40
C ARG A 61 -7.81 16.55 -5.81
N ALA A 62 -7.07 15.47 -5.99
CA ALA A 62 -6.86 14.77 -7.25
C ALA A 62 -7.07 13.26 -7.04
N PRO A 63 -8.33 12.77 -7.12
CA PRO A 63 -8.61 11.36 -6.94
C PRO A 63 -7.94 10.53 -8.03
N SER A 64 -7.51 9.32 -7.66
CA SER A 64 -6.85 8.38 -8.56
C SER A 64 -7.57 7.04 -8.50
N ASP A 65 -8.16 6.61 -9.62
CA ASP A 65 -8.82 5.30 -9.75
C ASP A 65 -7.85 4.13 -9.54
N ALA A 66 -6.58 4.30 -9.89
CA ALA A 66 -5.56 3.26 -9.71
C ALA A 66 -5.41 2.85 -8.24
N LEU A 67 -5.54 3.82 -7.31
CA LEU A 67 -5.45 3.55 -5.88
C LEU A 67 -6.65 2.78 -5.34
N ALA A 68 -7.83 2.97 -5.92
CA ALA A 68 -9.05 2.28 -5.50
C ALA A 68 -8.97 0.76 -5.79
N GLN A 69 -8.24 0.37 -6.84
CA GLN A 69 -8.08 -1.02 -7.26
C GLN A 69 -6.91 -1.74 -6.60
N LEU A 70 -6.07 -1.04 -5.83
CA LEU A 70 -4.88 -1.64 -5.19
C LEU A 70 -5.18 -2.91 -4.37
N PRO A 71 -6.24 -2.98 -3.54
CA PRO A 71 -6.56 -4.20 -2.82
C PRO A 71 -6.95 -5.37 -3.72
N ASP A 72 -7.55 -5.10 -4.89
CA ASP A 72 -7.90 -6.14 -5.87
C ASP A 72 -6.64 -6.80 -6.46
N PHE A 73 -5.52 -6.06 -6.50
CA PHE A 73 -4.21 -6.58 -6.86
C PHE A 73 -3.43 -7.19 -5.68
N GLY A 74 -4.02 -7.23 -4.47
CA GLY A 74 -3.38 -7.78 -3.27
C GLY A 74 -2.47 -6.81 -2.53
N VAL A 75 -2.57 -5.51 -2.80
CA VAL A 75 -1.80 -4.46 -2.13
C VAL A 75 -2.55 -3.98 -0.90
N ARG A 76 -1.89 -4.03 0.26
CA ARG A 76 -2.47 -3.50 1.50
C ARG A 76 -2.16 -2.01 1.64
N CYS A 77 -3.17 -1.16 1.66
CA CYS A 77 -3.00 0.28 1.86
C CYS A 77 -3.20 0.66 3.34
N VAL A 78 -2.28 1.42 3.92
CA VAL A 78 -2.31 1.83 5.33
C VAL A 78 -2.07 3.34 5.49
N THR A 79 -2.56 3.91 6.59
CA THR A 79 -2.36 5.32 6.97
C THR A 79 -2.14 5.47 8.47
N ASP A 80 -1.40 6.50 8.86
CA ASP A 80 -1.12 6.88 10.26
C ASP A 80 -2.12 7.91 10.81
N SER A 81 -2.83 8.59 9.93
CA SER A 81 -3.85 9.59 10.30
C SER A 81 -5.25 9.05 10.05
N LEU A 82 -6.22 9.57 10.82
CA LEU A 82 -7.64 9.27 10.65
C LEU A 82 -7.97 9.46 9.17
N ALA A 83 -8.18 8.33 8.46
CA ALA A 83 -8.41 8.38 7.04
C ALA A 83 -9.56 9.36 6.78
N PRO A 84 -9.32 10.49 6.09
CA PRO A 84 -10.42 11.29 5.59
C PRO A 84 -11.27 10.37 4.70
N VAL A 85 -12.53 10.72 4.43
CA VAL A 85 -13.40 9.92 3.55
C VAL A 85 -12.78 9.94 2.15
N THR A 86 -11.89 8.97 1.89
CA THR A 86 -11.20 8.79 0.63
C THR A 86 -11.81 7.61 -0.09
N PRO A 87 -11.94 7.66 -1.43
CA PRO A 87 -12.37 6.51 -2.22
C PRO A 87 -11.36 5.35 -2.17
N VAL A 88 -10.16 5.59 -1.62
CA VAL A 88 -9.13 4.58 -1.41
C VAL A 88 -9.43 3.78 -0.14
N PRO A 89 -9.56 2.45 -0.24
CA PRO A 89 -9.71 1.57 0.92
C PRO A 89 -8.38 1.46 1.68
N VAL A 90 -8.17 2.40 2.61
CA VAL A 90 -6.99 2.46 3.49
C VAL A 90 -7.33 1.97 4.89
N GLU A 91 -6.41 1.21 5.48
CA GLU A 91 -6.49 0.79 6.87
C GLU A 91 -5.77 1.81 7.76
N THR A 92 -6.46 2.33 8.78
CA THR A 92 -5.81 3.23 9.75
C THR A 92 -5.06 2.42 10.80
N LEU A 93 -3.77 2.67 10.93
CA LEU A 93 -2.88 2.04 11.91
C LEU A 93 -2.34 3.10 12.87
N ASP A 94 -2.22 2.74 14.15
CA ASP A 94 -1.55 3.58 15.13
C ASP A 94 -0.02 3.60 14.88
N SER A 95 0.64 4.60 15.46
CA SER A 95 2.08 4.80 15.29
C SER A 95 2.93 3.59 15.70
N GLN A 96 2.54 2.82 16.73
CA GLN A 96 3.29 1.64 17.14
C GLN A 96 3.12 0.49 16.15
N SER A 97 1.92 0.32 15.61
CA SER A 97 1.64 -0.68 14.57
C SER A 97 2.39 -0.37 13.28
N LEU A 98 2.54 0.90 12.89
CA LEU A 98 3.35 1.29 11.73
C LEU A 98 4.83 1.10 11.94
N LEU A 99 5.35 1.42 13.14
CA LEU A 99 6.74 1.16 13.48
C LEU A 99 7.06 -0.33 13.41
N ARG A 100 6.17 -1.19 13.94
CA ARG A 100 6.29 -2.64 13.82
C ARG A 100 6.22 -3.12 12.38
N LEU A 101 5.29 -2.57 11.59
CA LEU A 101 5.15 -2.91 10.18
C LEU A 101 6.44 -2.59 9.42
N ARG A 102 7.01 -1.40 9.63
CA ARG A 102 8.28 -0.99 9.02
C ARG A 102 9.43 -1.92 9.39
N ASP A 103 9.50 -2.36 10.65
CA ASP A 103 10.53 -3.26 11.16
C ASP A 103 10.41 -4.69 10.58
N GLN A 104 9.19 -5.13 10.28
CA GLN A 104 8.90 -6.45 9.70
C GLN A 104 9.11 -6.52 8.19
N CYS A 105 9.27 -5.38 7.51
CA CYS A 105 9.45 -5.33 6.06
C CYS A 105 10.92 -5.62 5.67
N ALA A 106 11.14 -6.39 4.61
CA ALA A 106 12.49 -6.60 4.08
C ALA A 106 13.06 -5.34 3.45
N GLN A 107 12.17 -4.51 2.92
CA GLN A 107 12.53 -3.32 2.16
C GLN A 107 11.51 -2.22 2.39
N VAL A 108 12.03 -1.00 2.52
CA VAL A 108 11.23 0.22 2.64
C VAL A 108 11.65 1.16 1.52
N VAL A 109 10.70 1.54 0.68
CA VAL A 109 10.86 2.49 -0.43
C VAL A 109 10.06 3.73 -0.09
N VAL A 110 10.72 4.89 -0.06
CA VAL A 110 10.08 6.18 0.26
C VAL A 110 10.14 7.07 -0.97
N PHE A 111 9.03 7.70 -1.32
CA PHE A 111 8.88 8.58 -2.47
C PHE A 111 7.89 9.72 -2.20
#